data_AF-A0A9X3KCU6-F1
#
_entry.id   AF-A0A9X3KCU6-F1
#
_cell.length_a   1.000
_cell.length_b   1.000
_cell.length_c   1.000
_cell.angle_alpha   90.00
_cell.angle_beta   90.00
_cell.angle_gamma   90.00
#
_symmetry.space_group_name_H-M   'P 1'
#
loop_
_entity.id
_entity.type
_entity.pdbx_description
1 polymer ?
#
loop_
_entity_poly.entity_id
_entity_poly.type
_entity_poly.pdbx_seq_one_letter_code
_entity_poly.pdbx_strand_id
1 'polypeptide(L)'
;MGLFNFIKEAGKKLGIGGDDAPDVEAVKKELASHDLGTDKVQVEVVDDKVVLKGEVADQSVFEKAVIAVGNTLGISKVEAGELKVTEAPAKEPVFYTVKKGDNLWKIAETQYGKANGAKNNIIFEANKPMLTHPDKIYPGQVLRIPDLA
;
A
#
# COMPACT_ATOMS: atom_id res chain seq x y z
N MET A 1 -6.34 -13.57 7.35
CA MET A 1 -6.47 -12.88 6.05
C MET A 1 -5.15 -12.18 5.80
N GLY A 2 -4.52 -12.36 4.65
CA GLY A 2 -3.21 -11.75 4.42
C GLY A 2 -2.80 -11.62 2.97
N LEU A 3 -3.61 -12.05 2.01
CA LEU A 3 -3.29 -11.91 0.60
C LEU A 3 -4.02 -10.69 0.01
N PHE A 4 -3.27 -9.79 -0.58
CA PHE A 4 -3.73 -8.54 -1.18
C PHE A 4 -3.35 -8.52 -2.66
N ASN A 5 -4.29 -8.14 -3.52
CA ASN A 5 -4.07 -8.09 -4.97
C ASN A 5 -3.73 -6.67 -5.43
N PHE A 6 -2.81 -6.58 -6.38
CA PHE A 6 -2.31 -5.35 -7.00
C PHE A 6 -2.32 -5.52 -8.53
N ILE A 7 -2.17 -4.40 -9.24
CA ILE A 7 -2.14 -4.39 -10.69
C ILE A 7 -0.68 -4.41 -11.13
N LYS A 8 -0.25 -5.53 -11.72
CA LYS A 8 1.14 -5.78 -12.14
C LYS A 8 1.72 -4.67 -13.02
N GLU A 9 0.90 -4.08 -13.88
CA GLU A 9 1.29 -3.04 -14.83
C GLU A 9 1.23 -1.61 -14.24
N ALA A 10 0.75 -1.45 -13.00
CA ALA A 10 0.61 -0.17 -12.33
C ALA A 10 1.47 -0.13 -11.07
N GLY A 11 2.41 0.80 -11.02
CA GLY A 11 3.26 0.91 -9.85
C GLY A 11 4.49 1.78 -10.09
N LYS A 12 5.21 2.04 -9.00
CA LYS A 12 6.54 2.64 -9.07
C LYS A 12 7.51 1.61 -9.64
N LYS A 13 8.25 2.00 -10.67
CA LYS A 13 9.34 1.18 -11.20
C LYS A 13 10.53 1.23 -10.24
N LEU A 14 10.99 0.06 -9.80
CA LEU A 14 12.18 -0.07 -8.96
C LEU A 14 13.34 -0.69 -9.78
N GLY A 15 14.53 -0.12 -9.69
CA GLY A 15 15.74 -0.67 -10.35
C GLY A 15 15.91 -0.33 -11.83
N ILE A 16 16.81 -1.07 -12.50
CA ILE A 16 17.30 -0.82 -13.87
C ILE A 16 16.89 -1.99 -14.79
N GLY A 17 15.61 -2.15 -15.14
CA GLY A 17 15.21 -3.21 -16.07
C GLY A 17 13.70 -3.41 -16.24
N GLY A 18 13.27 -3.80 -17.45
CA GLY A 18 12.07 -4.59 -17.84
C GLY A 18 10.68 -4.38 -17.21
N ASP A 19 9.75 -5.24 -17.64
CA ASP A 19 8.43 -5.53 -17.03
C ASP A 19 8.50 -6.77 -16.10
N ASP A 20 9.70 -7.27 -15.84
CA ASP A 20 9.96 -8.41 -14.95
C ASP A 20 9.69 -8.05 -13.48
N ALA A 21 9.51 -9.08 -12.65
CA ALA A 21 9.32 -8.90 -11.22
C ALA A 21 10.52 -8.15 -10.60
N PRO A 22 10.28 -7.19 -9.68
CA PRO A 22 11.34 -6.43 -9.05
C PRO A 22 12.21 -7.34 -8.18
N ASP A 23 13.51 -7.06 -8.16
CA ASP A 23 14.45 -7.75 -7.28
C ASP A 23 14.11 -7.50 -5.80
N VAL A 24 14.33 -8.52 -4.96
CA VAL A 24 14.03 -8.48 -3.53
C VAL A 24 14.74 -7.34 -2.81
N GLU A 25 15.98 -7.00 -3.19
CA GLU A 25 16.74 -5.90 -2.58
C GLU A 25 16.14 -4.55 -2.95
N ALA A 26 15.60 -4.43 -4.17
CA ALA A 26 14.91 -3.22 -4.60
C ALA A 26 13.61 -3.01 -3.81
N VAL A 27 12.83 -4.07 -3.57
CA VAL A 27 11.61 -4.01 -2.75
C VAL A 27 11.91 -3.70 -1.29
N LYS A 28 12.96 -4.32 -0.71
CA LYS A 28 13.42 -3.99 0.66
C LYS A 28 13.84 -2.53 0.76
N LYS A 29 14.58 -2.02 -0.23
CA LYS A 29 15.00 -0.62 -0.26
C LYS A 29 13.81 0.33 -0.37
N GLU A 30 12.81 -0.02 -1.18
CA GLU A 30 11.56 0.76 -1.26
C GLU A 30 10.86 0.82 0.09
N LEU A 31 10.66 -0.33 0.74
CA LEU A 31 10.02 -0.39 2.06
C LEU A 31 10.77 0.45 3.11
N ALA A 32 12.11 0.32 3.14
CA ALA A 32 12.95 1.08 4.05
C ALA A 32 12.98 2.59 3.73
N SER A 33 12.79 2.99 2.47
CA SER A 33 12.84 4.41 2.06
C SER A 33 11.72 5.26 2.64
N HIS A 34 10.64 4.64 3.13
CA HIS A 34 9.47 5.32 3.67
C HIS A 34 9.49 5.50 5.18
N ASP A 35 10.53 5.03 5.88
CA ASP A 35 10.68 5.17 7.34
C ASP A 35 9.40 4.81 8.12
N LEU A 36 8.89 3.60 7.87
CA LEU A 36 7.61 3.12 8.40
C LEU A 36 7.74 2.39 9.75
N GLY A 37 8.94 2.23 10.30
CA GLY A 37 9.17 1.37 11.47
C GLY A 37 9.05 -0.12 11.17
N THR A 38 9.50 -0.54 9.98
CA THR A 38 9.42 -1.93 9.48
C THR A 38 10.71 -2.72 9.72
N ASP A 39 11.48 -2.38 10.77
CA ASP A 39 12.80 -2.97 11.05
C ASP A 39 12.75 -4.49 11.29
N LYS A 40 11.61 -4.97 11.78
CA LYS A 40 11.36 -6.40 12.04
C LYS A 40 10.64 -7.10 10.88
N VAL A 41 10.47 -6.43 9.74
CA VAL A 41 9.78 -6.99 8.57
C VAL A 41 10.78 -7.64 7.63
N GLN A 42 10.57 -8.92 7.36
CA GLN A 42 11.29 -9.67 6.35
C GLN A 42 10.48 -9.65 5.05
N VAL A 43 11.17 -9.41 3.94
CA VAL A 43 10.58 -9.35 2.59
C VAL A 43 11.17 -10.46 1.73
N GLU A 44 10.31 -11.28 1.17
CA GLU A 44 10.63 -12.29 0.16
C GLU A 44 9.86 -11.96 -1.13
N VAL A 45 10.46 -12.23 -2.30
CA VAL A 45 9.79 -12.09 -3.59
C VAL A 45 9.77 -13.47 -4.25
N VAL A 46 8.58 -13.94 -4.60
CA VAL A 46 8.35 -15.21 -5.31
C VAL A 46 7.58 -14.86 -6.58
N ASP A 47 8.27 -14.90 -7.72
CA ASP A 47 7.75 -14.40 -8.99
C ASP A 47 7.21 -12.96 -8.85
N ASP A 48 5.93 -12.73 -9.12
CA ASP A 48 5.26 -11.44 -9.00
C ASP A 48 4.56 -11.20 -7.65
N LYS A 49 4.86 -12.04 -6.64
CA LYS A 49 4.29 -11.97 -5.30
C LYS A 49 5.35 -11.57 -4.27
N VAL A 50 5.02 -10.57 -3.45
CA VAL A 50 5.81 -10.22 -2.26
C VAL A 50 5.25 -10.94 -1.04
N VAL A 51 6.09 -11.53 -0.20
CA VAL A 51 5.70 -12.10 1.09
C VAL A 51 6.34 -11.27 2.21
N LEU A 52 5.51 -10.77 3.12
CA LEU A 52 5.92 -10.01 4.30
C LEU A 52 5.75 -10.87 5.55
N LYS A 53 6.82 -11.01 6.32
CA LYS A 53 6.84 -11.76 7.58
C LYS A 53 7.41 -10.92 8.70
N GLY A 54 7.02 -11.21 9.94
CA GLY A 54 7.61 -10.60 11.13
C GLY A 54 6.58 -9.82 11.95
N GLU A 55 6.99 -8.66 12.46
CA GLU A 55 6.18 -7.87 13.38
C GLU A 55 6.20 -6.38 13.01
N VAL A 56 5.06 -5.72 13.21
CA VAL A 56 4.91 -4.27 13.10
C VAL A 56 4.16 -3.75 14.32
N ALA A 57 4.44 -2.50 14.70
CA ALA A 57 3.89 -1.89 15.91
C ALA A 57 2.35 -1.89 15.89
N ASP A 58 1.79 -1.35 14.82
CA ASP A 58 0.36 -1.09 14.68
C ASP A 58 -0.18 -1.41 13.27
N GLN A 59 -1.50 -1.36 13.16
CA GLN A 59 -2.24 -1.68 11.93
C GLN A 59 -1.97 -0.68 10.78
N SER A 60 -1.66 0.58 11.10
CA SER A 60 -1.27 1.58 10.10
C SER A 60 0.06 1.23 9.46
N VAL A 61 1.05 0.79 10.26
CA VAL A 61 2.34 0.32 9.73
C VAL A 61 2.17 -0.92 8.87
N PHE A 62 1.33 -1.88 9.29
CA PHE A 62 0.98 -3.05 8.48
C PHE A 62 0.43 -2.64 7.11
N GLU A 63 -0.59 -1.77 7.11
CA GLU A 63 -1.26 -1.33 5.90
C GLU A 63 -0.31 -0.57 4.97
N LYS A 64 0.52 0.32 5.54
CA LYS A 64 1.53 1.07 4.80
C LYS A 64 2.59 0.17 4.19
N ALA A 65 3.07 -0.83 4.93
CA ALA A 65 4.04 -1.80 4.42
C ALA A 65 3.48 -2.57 3.22
N VAL A 66 2.23 -3.03 3.30
CA VAL A 66 1.54 -3.75 2.23
C VAL A 66 1.43 -2.89 0.96
N ILE A 67 0.97 -1.64 1.08
CA ILE A 67 0.82 -0.77 -0.11
C ILE A 67 2.16 -0.24 -0.63
N ALA A 68 3.18 -0.09 0.22
CA ALA A 68 4.50 0.38 -0.19
C ALA A 68 5.17 -0.62 -1.14
N VAL A 69 5.13 -1.92 -0.80
CA VAL A 69 5.68 -2.96 -1.66
C VAL A 69 4.74 -3.32 -2.81
N GLY A 70 3.43 -3.30 -2.58
CA GLY A 70 2.45 -3.71 -3.58
C GLY A 70 2.25 -2.72 -4.72
N ASN A 71 2.41 -1.41 -4.47
CA ASN A 71 2.40 -0.38 -5.53
C ASN A 71 3.71 -0.33 -6.33
N THR A 72 4.37 -1.47 -6.50
CA THR A 72 5.60 -1.64 -7.26
C THR A 72 5.25 -2.28 -8.61
N LEU A 73 5.83 -1.73 -9.68
CA LEU A 73 5.66 -2.31 -11.02
C LEU A 73 6.18 -3.76 -11.03
N GLY A 74 5.41 -4.67 -11.62
CA GLY A 74 5.73 -6.10 -11.67
C GLY A 74 5.16 -6.92 -10.52
N ILE A 75 4.58 -6.29 -9.48
CA ILE A 75 3.94 -6.98 -8.36
C ILE A 75 2.43 -7.12 -8.60
N SER A 76 1.93 -8.35 -8.56
CA SER A 76 0.49 -8.63 -8.63
C SER A 76 -0.13 -8.94 -7.26
N LYS A 77 0.68 -9.36 -6.28
CA LYS A 77 0.18 -9.82 -4.98
C LYS A 77 1.14 -9.50 -3.84
N VAL A 78 0.58 -9.21 -2.67
CA VAL A 78 1.32 -9.11 -1.40
C VAL A 78 0.68 -10.05 -0.38
N GLU A 79 1.48 -10.95 0.18
CA GLU A 79 1.08 -11.91 1.20
C GLU A 79 1.70 -11.49 2.55
N ALA A 80 0.88 -10.97 3.45
CA ALA A 80 1.25 -10.51 4.79
C ALA A 80 0.55 -11.34 5.88
N GLY A 81 0.23 -12.61 5.61
CA GLY A 81 -0.40 -13.50 6.59
C GLY A 81 0.48 -13.86 7.79
N GLU A 82 1.80 -13.74 7.61
CA GLU A 82 2.82 -13.98 8.64
C GLU A 82 3.37 -12.69 9.25
N LEU A 83 2.81 -11.53 8.86
CA LEU A 83 3.14 -10.23 9.44
C LEU A 83 2.17 -9.94 10.58
N LYS A 84 2.69 -9.88 11.81
CA LYS A 84 1.89 -9.71 13.03
C LYS A 84 1.86 -8.25 13.46
N VAL A 85 0.68 -7.79 13.86
CA VAL A 85 0.50 -6.47 14.49
C VAL A 85 0.57 -6.66 16.00
N THR A 86 1.44 -5.92 16.67
CA THR A 86 1.67 -6.08 18.11
C THR A 86 0.62 -5.37 18.98
N GLU A 87 0.01 -4.29 18.47
CA GLU A 87 -1.02 -3.54 19.18
C GLU A 87 -2.44 -3.96 18.78
N ALA A 88 -3.37 -3.93 19.74
CA ALA A 88 -4.79 -4.27 19.54
C ALA A 88 -5.69 -3.06 19.85
N PRO A 89 -6.84 -2.90 19.14
CA PRO A 89 -7.43 -3.84 18.17
C PRO A 89 -6.96 -3.59 16.72
N ALA A 90 -6.55 -4.66 16.05
CA ALA A 90 -6.33 -4.66 14.61
C ALA A 90 -7.70 -4.72 13.88
N LYS A 91 -8.07 -3.63 13.21
CA LYS A 91 -9.19 -3.63 12.27
C LYS A 91 -8.77 -4.25 10.95
N GLU A 92 -9.74 -4.76 10.18
CA GLU A 92 -9.45 -5.25 8.84
C GLU A 92 -9.01 -4.09 7.92
N PRO A 93 -7.92 -4.26 7.17
CA PRO A 93 -7.41 -3.22 6.30
C PRO A 93 -8.36 -2.98 5.13
N VAL A 94 -8.70 -1.71 4.89
CA VAL A 94 -9.50 -1.29 3.73
C VAL A 94 -8.58 -0.63 2.71
N PHE A 95 -8.52 -1.24 1.52
CA PHE A 95 -7.74 -0.76 0.40
C PHE A 95 -8.64 -0.41 -0.80
N TYR A 96 -8.28 0.65 -1.50
CA TYR A 96 -8.97 1.06 -2.73
C TYR A 96 -8.00 1.15 -3.89
N THR A 97 -8.32 0.46 -4.99
CA THR A 97 -7.59 0.57 -6.25
C THR A 97 -8.15 1.73 -7.07
N VAL A 98 -7.30 2.74 -7.31
CA VAL A 98 -7.62 3.95 -8.08
C VAL A 98 -8.04 3.58 -9.50
N LYS A 99 -9.18 4.10 -9.96
CA LYS A 99 -9.68 3.88 -11.32
C LYS A 99 -9.35 5.07 -12.21
N LYS A 100 -9.40 4.85 -13.53
CA LYS A 100 -9.18 5.92 -14.50
C LYS A 100 -10.21 7.04 -14.31
N GLY A 101 -9.74 8.26 -14.06
CA GLY A 101 -10.58 9.44 -13.83
C GLY A 101 -10.96 9.71 -12.37
N ASP A 102 -10.45 8.90 -11.44
CA ASP A 102 -10.57 9.14 -10.00
C ASP A 102 -9.67 10.30 -9.55
N ASN A 103 -10.11 10.98 -8.50
CA ASN A 103 -9.32 11.88 -7.66
C ASN A 103 -9.65 11.55 -6.20
N LEU A 104 -8.85 12.04 -5.25
CA LEU A 104 -9.08 11.69 -3.84
C LEU A 104 -10.47 12.12 -3.32
N TRP A 105 -11.05 13.17 -3.88
CA TRP A 105 -12.41 13.62 -3.55
C TRP A 105 -13.45 12.56 -3.93
N LYS A 106 -13.45 12.08 -5.17
CA LYS A 106 -14.37 11.03 -5.65
C LYS A 106 -14.16 9.71 -4.91
N ILE A 107 -12.92 9.39 -4.57
CA ILE A 107 -12.60 8.20 -3.79
C ILE A 107 -13.21 8.34 -2.39
N ALA A 108 -13.02 9.48 -1.72
CA ALA A 108 -13.65 9.77 -0.43
C ALA A 108 -15.19 9.71 -0.50
N GLU A 109 -15.81 10.25 -1.56
CA GLU A 109 -17.26 10.13 -1.76
C GLU A 109 -17.73 8.68 -1.96
N THR A 110 -16.90 7.86 -2.61
CA THR A 110 -17.23 6.45 -2.85
C THR A 110 -17.08 5.60 -1.60
N GLN A 111 -16.03 5.86 -0.80
CA GLN A 111 -15.71 5.06 0.39
C GLN A 111 -16.46 5.51 1.63
N TYR A 112 -16.63 6.82 1.79
CA TYR A 112 -17.26 7.42 2.98
C TYR A 112 -18.68 7.92 2.72
N GLY A 113 -19.15 7.91 1.46
CA GLY A 113 -20.47 8.39 1.05
C GLY A 113 -20.43 9.78 0.37
N LYS A 114 -21.41 10.04 -0.49
CA LYS A 114 -21.42 11.18 -1.44
C LYS A 114 -21.20 12.57 -0.84
N ALA A 115 -21.53 12.80 0.43
CA ALA A 115 -21.33 14.10 1.08
C ALA A 115 -19.94 14.27 1.71
N ASN A 116 -19.09 13.22 1.68
CA ASN A 116 -17.83 13.16 2.42
C ASN A 116 -16.59 13.39 1.53
N GLY A 117 -16.74 13.96 0.33
CA GLY A 117 -15.59 14.26 -0.53
C GLY A 117 -14.53 15.16 0.11
N ALA A 118 -14.93 16.05 1.03
CA ALA A 118 -14.00 16.88 1.82
C ALA A 118 -13.08 16.05 2.75
N LYS A 119 -13.40 14.78 3.02
CA LYS A 119 -12.58 13.85 3.82
C LYS A 119 -11.42 13.26 3.02
N ASN A 120 -11.22 13.68 1.77
CA ASN A 120 -10.07 13.29 0.94
C ASN A 120 -8.71 13.51 1.63
N ASN A 121 -8.59 14.54 2.48
CA ASN A 121 -7.36 14.82 3.20
C ASN A 121 -6.99 13.68 4.16
N ILE A 122 -7.97 12.96 4.72
CA ILE A 122 -7.73 11.82 5.61
C ILE A 122 -7.09 10.67 4.82
N ILE A 123 -7.55 10.43 3.58
CA ILE A 123 -6.92 9.46 2.67
C ILE A 123 -5.49 9.90 2.35
N PHE A 124 -5.28 11.19 2.02
CA PHE A 124 -3.95 11.71 1.72
C PHE A 124 -2.96 11.48 2.88
N GLU A 125 -3.31 11.91 4.10
CA GLU A 125 -2.45 11.74 5.28
C GLU A 125 -2.20 10.26 5.61
N ALA A 126 -3.20 9.40 5.43
CA ALA A 126 -3.05 7.96 5.67
C ALA A 126 -2.06 7.27 4.71
N ASN A 127 -1.85 7.83 3.52
CA ASN A 127 -0.96 7.27 2.50
C ASN A 127 0.43 7.93 2.48
N LYS A 128 0.72 8.86 3.38
CA LYS A 128 2.08 9.40 3.55
C LYS A 128 3.00 8.38 4.24
N PRO A 129 4.30 8.36 3.89
CA PRO A 129 4.97 9.27 2.93
C PRO A 129 4.90 8.83 1.46
N MET A 130 4.33 7.66 1.15
CA MET A 130 4.28 7.12 -0.21
C MET A 130 3.51 8.03 -1.19
N LEU A 131 2.45 8.69 -0.73
CA LEU A 131 1.72 9.72 -1.48
C LEU A 131 2.21 11.11 -1.07
N THR A 132 2.94 11.77 -1.97
CA THR A 132 3.55 13.10 -1.69
C THR A 132 2.65 14.28 -2.00
N HIS A 133 1.63 14.10 -2.86
CA HIS A 133 0.68 15.15 -3.22
C HIS A 133 -0.72 14.55 -3.44
N PRO A 134 -1.81 15.24 -3.04
CA PRO A 134 -3.18 14.74 -3.19
C PRO A 134 -3.54 14.30 -4.62
N ASP A 135 -3.09 15.07 -5.61
CA ASP A 135 -3.40 14.80 -7.02
C ASP A 135 -2.42 13.82 -7.70
N LYS A 136 -1.34 13.42 -7.03
CA LYS A 136 -0.34 12.48 -7.59
C LYS A 136 -0.77 11.03 -7.37
N ILE A 137 -1.98 10.72 -7.80
CA ILE A 137 -2.49 9.35 -7.86
C ILE A 137 -2.59 8.89 -9.32
N TYR A 138 -2.42 7.61 -9.57
CA TYR A 138 -2.51 7.04 -10.92
C TYR A 138 -3.46 5.83 -10.97
N PRO A 139 -4.05 5.55 -12.14
CA PRO A 139 -4.90 4.37 -12.30
C PRO A 139 -4.14 3.09 -11.95
N GLY A 140 -4.76 2.27 -11.13
CA GLY A 140 -4.23 1.01 -10.62
C GLY A 140 -3.42 1.11 -9.34
N GLN A 141 -3.10 2.32 -8.87
CA GLN A 141 -2.52 2.52 -7.54
C GLN A 141 -3.48 2.06 -6.45
N VAL A 142 -2.99 1.35 -5.46
CA VAL A 142 -3.76 0.94 -4.27
C VAL A 142 -3.49 1.94 -3.15
N LEU A 143 -4.56 2.49 -2.57
CA LEU A 143 -4.52 3.43 -1.47
C LEU A 143 -5.13 2.81 -0.21
N ARG A 144 -4.53 3.13 0.93
CA ARG A 144 -5.09 2.91 2.26
C ARG A 144 -6.30 3.82 2.47
N ILE A 145 -7.42 3.25 2.90
CA ILE A 145 -8.64 3.98 3.25
C ILE A 145 -8.87 3.85 4.76
N PRO A 146 -8.51 4.86 5.57
CA PRO A 146 -8.76 4.82 7.01
C PRO A 146 -10.26 4.98 7.32
N ASP A 147 -10.71 4.48 8.47
CA ASP A 147 -12.05 4.80 8.96
C ASP A 147 -12.22 6.29 9.25
N LEU A 148 -13.45 6.80 9.12
CA LEU A 148 -13.81 8.08 9.70
C LEU A 148 -13.92 7.90 11.22
N ALA A 149 -13.13 8.69 11.96
CA ALA A 149 -13.26 8.81 13.42
C ALA A 149 -14.57 9.49 13.82
#